data_AF-A0A968PIL0-F1
#
_entry.id   AF-A0A968PIL0-F1
#
_cell.length_a   1.000
_cell.length_b   1.000
_cell.length_c   1.000
_cell.angle_alpha   90.00
_cell.angle_beta   90.00
_cell.angle_gamma   90.00
#
_symmetry.space_group_name_H-M   'P 1'
#
loop_
_entity.id
_entity.type
_entity.pdbx_description
1 polymer ?
#
loop_
_entity_poly.entity_id
_entity_poly.type
_entity_poly.pdbx_seq_one_letter_code
_entity_poly.pdbx_strand_id
1 'polypeptide(L)'
;MKSDVVSIALGRGIIAGVIGTAAMTVSSTIEMQLRQREGSTTPAQAAGKVLGVTPRSDEAAARFSNLMHWTYGTAWGVPRGMLGVTGLKW
;
A
#
# COMPACT_ATOMS: atom_id res chain seq x y z
N MET A 1 14.51 -24.86 -4.34
CA MET A 1 13.15 -24.33 -4.55
C MET A 1 12.97 -24.06 -6.04
N LYS A 2 11.90 -24.55 -6.69
CA LYS A 2 11.70 -24.34 -8.14
C LYS A 2 11.40 -22.86 -8.42
N SER A 3 12.03 -22.28 -9.44
CA SER A 3 11.84 -20.87 -9.85
C SER A 3 10.37 -20.51 -10.05
N ASP A 4 9.59 -21.44 -10.60
CA ASP A 4 8.19 -21.22 -10.96
C ASP A 4 7.31 -20.99 -9.73
N VAL A 5 7.61 -21.68 -8.62
CA VAL A 5 6.88 -21.52 -7.35
C VAL A 5 7.10 -20.12 -6.78
N VAL A 6 8.34 -19.61 -6.88
CA VAL A 6 8.69 -18.27 -6.42
C VAL A 6 8.00 -17.22 -7.28
N SER A 7 8.06 -17.35 -8.61
CA SER A 7 7.41 -16.42 -9.54
C SER A 7 5.89 -16.36 -9.35
N ILE A 8 5.25 -17.52 -9.19
CA ILE A 8 3.80 -17.60 -8.93
C ILE A 8 3.45 -16.95 -7.59
N ALA A 9 4.24 -17.21 -6.56
CA ALA A 9 4.00 -16.63 -5.23
C ALA A 9 4.18 -15.11 -5.21
N LEU A 10 5.20 -14.59 -5.90
CA LEU A 10 5.42 -13.16 -6.08
C LEU A 10 4.24 -12.52 -6.82
N GLY A 11 3.84 -13.09 -7.96
CA GLY A 11 2.70 -12.58 -8.74
C GLY A 11 1.40 -12.55 -7.94
N ARG A 12 1.07 -13.65 -7.26
CA ARG A 12 -0.10 -13.72 -6.37
C ARG A 12 -0.01 -12.72 -5.22
N GLY A 13 1.17 -12.56 -4.64
CA GLY A 13 1.44 -11.61 -3.58
C GLY A 13 1.15 -10.18 -4.01
N ILE A 14 1.71 -9.75 -5.14
CA ILE A 14 1.48 -8.41 -5.70
C ILE A 14 -0.01 -8.18 -5.97
N ILE A 15 -0.69 -9.11 -6.63
CA ILE A 15 -2.13 -9.01 -6.91
C ILE A 15 -2.92 -8.88 -5.61
N ALA A 16 -2.60 -9.70 -4.59
CA ALA A 16 -3.24 -9.62 -3.28
C ALA A 16 -2.98 -8.27 -2.59
N GLY A 17 -1.77 -7.73 -2.70
CA GLY A 17 -1.41 -6.39 -2.19
C GLY A 17 -2.24 -5.28 -2.85
N VAL A 18 -2.39 -5.32 -4.17
CA VAL A 18 -3.23 -4.37 -4.93
C VAL A 18 -4.70 -4.46 -4.47
N ILE A 19 -5.26 -5.67 -4.41
CA ILE A 19 -6.66 -5.88 -4.01
C ILE A 19 -6.90 -5.42 -2.56
N GLY A 20 -6.00 -5.77 -1.64
CA GLY A 20 -6.11 -5.36 -0.24
C GLY A 20 -6.05 -3.84 -0.08
N THR A 21 -5.13 -3.18 -0.79
CA THR A 21 -5.01 -1.72 -0.81
C THR A 21 -6.25 -1.05 -1.39
N ALA A 22 -6.81 -1.59 -2.47
CA ALA A 22 -8.05 -1.09 -3.07
C ALA A 22 -9.22 -1.18 -2.08
N ALA A 23 -9.39 -2.33 -1.43
CA ALA A 23 -10.43 -2.52 -0.41
C ALA A 23 -10.28 -1.54 0.75
N MET A 24 -9.05 -1.34 1.26
CA MET A 24 -8.77 -0.38 2.32
C MET A 24 -9.05 1.06 1.89
N THR A 25 -8.70 1.42 0.66
CA THR A 25 -8.95 2.75 0.09
C THR A 25 -10.46 3.03 0.01
N VAL A 26 -11.24 2.10 -0.54
CA VAL A 26 -12.70 2.23 -0.62
C VAL A 26 -13.31 2.35 0.78
N SER A 27 -12.94 1.46 1.69
CA SER A 27 -13.44 1.48 3.07
C SER A 27 -13.13 2.80 3.77
N SER A 28 -11.89 3.28 3.67
CA SER A 28 -11.47 4.54 4.29
C SER A 28 -12.16 5.75 3.65
N THR A 29 -12.41 5.71 2.34
CA THR A 29 -13.12 6.78 1.62
C THR A 29 -14.56 6.90 2.10
N ILE A 30 -15.26 5.76 2.25
CA ILE A 30 -16.62 5.73 2.81
C ILE A 30 -16.61 6.26 4.25
N GLU A 31 -15.67 5.81 5.09
CA GLU A 31 -15.56 6.28 6.47
C GLU A 31 -15.28 7.77 6.56
N MET A 32 -14.40 8.32 5.71
CA MET A 32 -14.11 9.74 5.62
C MET A 32 -15.36 10.55 5.25
N GLN A 33 -16.14 10.09 4.28
CA GLN A 33 -17.40 10.74 3.88
C GLN A 33 -18.42 10.72 5.01
N LEU A 34 -18.59 9.57 5.68
CA LEU A 34 -19.55 9.43 6.78
C LEU A 34 -19.18 10.28 7.99
N ARG A 35 -17.88 10.46 8.27
CA ARG A 35 -17.39 11.25 9.41
C ARG A 35 -17.07 12.70 9.08
N GLN A 36 -17.23 13.12 7.82
CA GLN A 36 -16.85 14.46 7.33
C GLN A 36 -15.42 14.87 7.74
N ARG A 37 -14.49 13.91 7.75
CA ARG A 37 -13.08 14.16 8.08
C ARG A 37 -12.23 14.16 6.83
N GLU A 38 -11.17 14.97 6.84
CA GLU A 38 -10.20 15.01 5.75
C GLU A 38 -9.27 13.78 5.75
N GLY A 39 -8.62 13.56 4.61
CA GLY A 39 -7.61 12.53 4.43
C GLY A 39 -6.34 12.81 5.24
N SER A 40 -5.66 11.75 5.68
CA SER A 40 -4.40 11.91 6.43
C SER A 40 -3.24 12.26 5.51
N THR A 41 -2.44 13.25 5.89
CA THR A 41 -1.18 13.63 5.21
C THR A 41 0.05 12.93 5.79
N THR A 42 -0.14 12.08 6.81
CA THR A 42 0.95 11.36 7.49
C THR A 42 1.84 10.56 6.53
N PRO A 43 1.30 9.85 5.51
CA PRO A 43 2.13 9.12 4.56
C PRO A 43 3.06 10.03 3.75
N ALA A 44 2.59 11.20 3.29
CA ALA A 44 3.44 12.17 2.60
C ALA A 44 4.53 12.74 3.49
N GLN A 45 4.24 13.00 4.77
CA GLN A 45 5.24 13.51 5.72
C GLN A 45 6.33 12.47 6.00
N ALA A 46 5.93 11.21 6.22
CA ALA A 46 6.87 10.12 6.46
C ALA A 46 7.75 9.87 5.23
N ALA A 47 7.14 9.72 4.04
CA ALA A 47 7.87 9.51 2.80
C ALA A 47 8.73 10.73 2.43
N GLY A 48 8.25 11.95 2.66
CA GLY A 48 9.00 13.17 2.44
C GLY A 48 10.27 13.24 3.28
N LYS A 49 10.19 12.84 4.56
CA LYS A 49 11.37 12.74 5.44
C LYS A 49 12.36 11.67 4.97
N VAL A 50 11.88 10.50 4.59
CA VAL A 50 12.74 9.38 4.13
C VAL A 50 13.43 9.71 2.80
N LEU A 51 12.71 10.35 1.87
CA LEU A 51 13.19 10.65 0.52
C LEU A 51 13.84 12.04 0.41
N GLY A 52 13.80 12.85 1.47
CA GLY A 52 14.32 14.23 1.47
C GLY A 52 13.54 15.18 0.54
N VAL A 53 12.25 14.92 0.31
CA VAL A 53 11.41 15.73 -0.59
C VAL A 53 10.27 16.41 0.17
N THR A 54 9.91 17.62 -0.28
CA THR A 54 8.78 18.38 0.28
C THR A 54 7.71 18.58 -0.79
N PRO A 55 6.43 18.25 -0.53
CA PRO A 55 5.35 18.55 -1.45
C PRO A 55 5.24 20.05 -1.73
N ARG A 56 4.91 20.42 -2.98
CA ARG A 56 4.84 21.83 -3.40
C ARG A 56 3.53 22.53 -3.02
N SER A 57 2.53 21.76 -2.61
CA SER A 57 1.21 22.24 -2.19
C SER A 57 0.47 21.15 -1.41
N ASP A 58 -0.64 21.50 -0.76
CA ASP A 58 -1.49 20.54 -0.04
C ASP A 58 -2.09 19.49 -0.97
N GLU A 59 -2.51 19.89 -2.17
CA GLU A 59 -2.97 19.00 -3.23
C GLU A 59 -1.86 18.00 -3.62
N ALA A 60 -0.61 18.46 -3.73
CA ALA A 60 0.53 17.59 -4.00
C ALA A 60 0.82 16.64 -2.83
N ALA A 61 0.65 17.10 -1.58
CA ALA A 61 0.80 16.28 -0.38
C ALA A 61 -0.28 15.19 -0.29
N ALA A 62 -1.53 15.51 -0.66
CA ALA A 62 -2.62 14.55 -0.72
C ALA A 62 -2.38 13.47 -1.79
N ARG A 63 -1.98 13.88 -3.00
CA ARG A 63 -1.62 12.94 -4.08
C ARG A 63 -0.42 12.08 -3.71
N PHE A 64 0.60 12.68 -3.10
CA PHE A 64 1.77 11.95 -2.65
C PHE A 64 1.43 10.97 -1.52
N SER A 65 0.54 11.36 -0.59
CA SER A 65 0.05 10.45 0.45
C SER A 65 -0.68 9.25 -0.15
N ASN A 66 -1.57 9.48 -1.12
CA ASN A 66 -2.26 8.40 -1.85
C ASN A 66 -1.28 7.51 -2.59
N LEU A 67 -0.30 8.09 -3.30
CA LEU A 67 0.72 7.31 -4.00
C LEU A 67 1.48 6.41 -3.02
N MET A 68 1.94 6.94 -1.90
CA MET A 68 2.65 6.18 -0.88
C MET A 68 1.79 5.10 -0.24
N HIS A 69 0.51 5.38 0.02
CA HIS A 69 -0.44 4.38 0.49
C HIS A 69 -0.54 3.20 -0.49
N TRP A 70 -0.69 3.49 -1.78
CA TRP A 70 -0.79 2.47 -2.81
C TRP A 70 0.50 1.68 -3.02
N THR A 71 1.63 2.38 -3.09
CA THR A 71 2.94 1.75 -3.24
C THR A 71 3.25 0.86 -2.04
N TYR A 72 3.06 1.36 -0.81
CA TYR A 72 3.38 0.61 0.40
C TYR A 72 2.46 -0.60 0.59
N GLY A 73 1.14 -0.42 0.42
CA GLY A 73 0.17 -1.51 0.53
C GLY A 73 0.38 -2.61 -0.52
N THR A 74 0.69 -2.21 -1.76
CA THR A 74 1.01 -3.17 -2.83
C THR A 74 2.32 -3.91 -2.55
N ALA A 75 3.35 -3.18 -2.09
CA ALA A 75 4.66 -3.76 -1.78
C ALA A 75 4.58 -4.83 -0.68
N TRP A 76 3.73 -4.65 0.34
CA TRP A 76 3.49 -5.68 1.37
C TRP A 76 2.90 -6.98 0.84
N GLY A 77 2.30 -6.96 -0.35
CA GLY A 77 1.87 -8.16 -1.06
C GLY A 77 3.02 -9.13 -1.34
N VAL A 78 4.21 -8.62 -1.63
CA VAL A 78 5.41 -9.43 -1.94
C VAL A 78 5.82 -10.33 -0.76
N PRO A 79 6.15 -9.81 0.43
CA PRO A 79 6.49 -10.66 1.58
C PRO A 79 5.30 -11.54 1.98
N ARG A 80 4.05 -11.09 1.84
CA ARG A 80 2.88 -11.95 2.10
C ARG A 80 2.81 -13.16 1.15
N GLY A 81 3.10 -12.95 -0.14
CA GLY A 81 3.18 -13.99 -1.15
C GLY A 81 4.33 -14.96 -0.87
N MET A 82 5.51 -14.43 -0.53
CA MET A 82 6.69 -15.24 -0.18
C MET A 82 6.47 -16.07 1.08
N LEU A 83 5.82 -15.52 2.11
CA LEU A 83 5.45 -16.29 3.31
C LEU A 83 4.54 -17.47 2.96
N GLY A 84 3.66 -17.32 1.96
CA GLY A 84 2.85 -18.44 1.45
C GLY A 84 3.68 -19.61 0.89
N VAL A 85 4.92 -19.37 0.46
CA VAL A 85 5.84 -20.42 -0.01
C VAL A 85 6.47 -21.20 1.15
N THR A 86 6.62 -20.57 2.31
CA THR A 86 7.24 -21.17 3.49
C THR A 86 6.34 -22.19 4.20
N GLY A 87 5.06 -22.30 3.80
CA GLY A 87 4.09 -23.20 4.44
C GLY A 87 3.55 -22.69 5.77
N LEU A 88 3.95 -21.50 6.20
CA LEU A 88 3.43 -20.82 7.39
C LEU A 88 1.93 -20.51 7.20
N LYS A 89 1.09 -21.20 7.96
CA LYS A 89 -0.36 -20.98 8.04
C LYS A 89 -0.66 -20.04 9.20
N TRP A 90 -1.17 -18.86 8.89
CA TRP A 90 -1.67 -17.86 9.84
C TRP A 90 -2.94 -17.25 9.26
#